data_AF-A0A962YS80-F1
#
_entry.id   AF-A0A962YS80-F1
#
_cell.length_a   1.000
_cell.length_b   1.000
_cell.length_c   1.000
_cell.angle_alpha   90.00
_cell.angle_beta   90.00
_cell.angle_gamma   90.00
#
_symmetry.space_group_name_H-M   'P 1'
#
loop_
_entity.id
_entity.type
_entity.pdbx_description
1 polymer ?
#
loop_
_entity_poly.entity_id
_entity_poly.type
_entity_poly.pdbx_seq_one_letter_code
_entity_poly.pdbx_strand_id
1 'polypeptide(L)' 'LGIMEPFGVLAIFQRLRAAVDLELEMHAHDDLGLATANTLAAALGGATHANTTVNGLGERAGNAALEE' A
#
# COMPACT_ATOMS: atom_id res chain seq x y z
N LEU A 1 0.76 6.59 -10.22
CA LEU A 1 1.77 5.72 -10.86
C LEU A 1 2.50 4.98 -9.77
N GLY A 2 2.15 3.71 -9.59
CA GLY A 2 2.75 2.79 -8.63
C GLY A 2 4.05 2.24 -9.19
N ILE A 3 5.18 2.84 -8.79
CA ILE A 3 6.53 2.43 -9.21
C ILE A 3 7.33 1.77 -8.09
N MET A 4 6.78 1.75 -6.88
CA MET A 4 7.42 1.13 -5.72
C MET A 4 7.15 -0.36 -5.68
N GLU A 5 8.04 -1.05 -4.99
CA GLU A 5 8.11 -2.48 -4.78
C GLU A 5 8.00 -2.81 -3.28
N PRO A 6 7.58 -4.05 -2.92
CA PRO A 6 7.16 -4.32 -1.55
C PRO A 6 8.26 -4.09 -0.49
N PHE A 7 9.51 -4.42 -0.79
CA PHE A 7 10.60 -4.28 0.18
C PHE A 7 10.95 -2.81 0.46
N GLY A 8 10.95 -1.96 -0.56
CA GLY A 8 11.12 -0.51 -0.41
C GLY A 8 9.96 0.13 0.33
N VAL A 9 8.73 -0.29 0.04
CA VAL A 9 7.53 0.15 0.79
C VAL A 9 7.68 -0.18 2.27
N LEU A 10 8.03 -1.42 2.62
CA LEU A 10 8.24 -1.83 4.01
C LEU A 10 9.28 -0.95 4.71
N ALA A 11 10.43 -0.74 4.08
CA ALA A 11 11.52 0.07 4.65
C ALA A 11 11.09 1.53 4.87
N ILE A 12 10.34 2.11 3.94
CA ILE A 12 9.83 3.48 4.05
C ILE A 12 8.80 3.58 5.18
N PHE A 13 7.85 2.66 5.27
CA PHE A 13 6.82 2.69 6.31
C PHE A 13 7.43 2.52 7.72
N GLN A 14 8.41 1.62 7.89
CA GLN A 14 9.13 1.50 9.16
C GLN A 14 9.82 2.81 9.55
N ARG A 15 10.45 3.49 8.59
CA ARG A 15 11.09 4.78 8.82
C ARG A 15 10.09 5.87 9.17
N LEU A 16 8.95 5.93 8.47
CA LEU A 16 7.87 6.88 8.77
C LEU A 16 7.30 6.62 10.16
N ARG A 17 6.97 5.38 10.49
CA ARG A 17 6.38 4.99 11.77
C ARG A 17 7.29 5.34 12.95
N ALA A 18 8.61 5.25 12.79
CA ALA A 18 9.58 5.66 13.80
C ALA A 18 9.75 7.19 13.92
N ALA A 19 9.42 7.94 12.86
CA ALA A 19 9.65 9.38 12.79
C ALA A 19 8.43 10.23 13.18
N VAL A 20 7.22 9.68 13.08
CA VAL A 20 5.97 10.42 13.34
C VAL A 20 5.07 9.70 14.31
N ASP A 21 4.28 10.46 15.07
CA ASP A 21 3.17 9.96 15.87
C ASP A 21 1.83 10.31 15.21
N LEU A 22 1.64 9.81 13.99
CA LEU A 22 0.44 10.00 13.18
C LEU A 22 -0.06 8.66 12.65
N GLU A 23 -1.33 8.63 12.27
CA GLU A 23 -1.89 7.53 11.47
C GLU A 23 -1.26 7.53 10.07
N LEU A 24 -0.97 6.35 9.53
CA LEU A 24 -0.31 6.18 8.23
C LEU A 24 -1.22 5.40 7.30
N GLU A 25 -1.55 6.00 6.16
CA GLU A 25 -2.38 5.40 5.13
C GLU A 25 -1.55 4.95 3.93
N MET A 26 -1.81 3.75 3.44
CA MET A 26 -1.27 3.27 2.18
C MET A 26 -2.27 3.48 1.05
N HIS A 27 -1.82 4.19 0.02
CA HIS A 27 -2.51 4.32 -1.26
C HIS A 27 -1.60 3.76 -2.36
N ALA A 28 -2.11 2.78 -3.11
CA ALA A 28 -1.37 2.10 -4.16
C ALA A 28 -2.07 2.29 -5.51
N HIS A 29 -1.29 2.21 -6.58
CA HIS A 29 -1.83 2.04 -7.93
C HIS A 29 -1.26 0.74 -8.49
N ASP A 30 -2.09 -0.07 -9.13
CA ASP A 30 -1.69 -1.37 -9.64
C ASP A 30 -1.09 -1.34 -11.06
N ASP A 31 -0.39 -0.25 -11.42
CA ASP A 31 0.19 -0.08 -12.75
C ASP A 31 1.15 -1.22 -13.15
N LEU A 32 1.77 -1.87 -12.15
CA LEU A 32 2.75 -2.95 -12.32
C LEU A 32 2.30 -4.29 -11.72
N GLY A 33 1.04 -4.42 -11.29
CA GLY A 33 0.56 -5.66 -10.65
C GLY A 33 1.12 -5.91 -9.25
N LEU A 34 1.48 -4.84 -8.52
CA LEU A 34 2.12 -4.92 -7.20
C LEU A 34 1.33 -4.19 -6.10
N ALA A 35 0.13 -3.68 -6.38
CA ALA A 35 -0.64 -2.91 -5.42
C ALA A 35 -0.94 -3.72 -4.15
N THR A 36 -1.42 -4.96 -4.27
CA THR A 36 -1.70 -5.85 -3.13
C THR A 36 -0.45 -6.12 -2.29
N ALA A 37 0.66 -6.48 -2.94
CA ALA A 37 1.92 -6.76 -2.25
C ALA A 37 2.49 -5.51 -1.55
N ASN A 38 2.37 -4.33 -2.17
CA ASN A 38 2.78 -3.07 -1.57
C ASN A 38 1.88 -2.68 -0.39
N THR A 39 0.56 -2.91 -0.49
CA THR A 39 -0.38 -2.65 0.61
C THR A 39 -0.09 -3.53 1.82
N LEU A 40 0.19 -4.81 1.61
CA LEU A 40 0.61 -5.72 2.69
C LEU A 40 1.95 -5.31 3.30
N ALA A 41 2.92 -4.91 2.47
CA ALA A 41 4.22 -4.43 2.96
C ALA A 41 4.09 -3.14 3.79
N ALA A 42 3.20 -2.23 3.39
CA ALA A 42 2.91 -1.02 4.16
C ALA A 42 2.28 -1.36 5.51
N ALA A 43 1.30 -2.28 5.54
CA ALA A 43 0.69 -2.77 6.79
C ALA A 43 1.74 -3.39 7.72
N LEU A 44 2.64 -4.23 7.20
CA LEU A 44 3.77 -4.78 7.97
C LEU A 44 4.74 -3.69 8.47
N GLY A 45 4.89 -2.59 7.72
CA GLY A 45 5.70 -1.44 8.09
C GLY A 45 5.06 -0.49 9.09
N GLY A 46 3.79 -0.72 9.48
CA GLY A 46 3.07 0.09 10.45
C GLY A 46 2.06 1.07 9.85
N ALA A 47 1.62 0.85 8.61
CA ALA A 47 0.41 1.49 8.09
C ALA A 47 -0.79 1.06 8.94
N THR A 48 -1.69 2.00 9.23
CA THR A 48 -2.91 1.76 9.99
C THR A 48 -4.15 1.76 9.10
N HIS A 49 -4.04 2.32 7.90
CA HIS A 49 -5.12 2.40 6.93
C HIS A 49 -4.61 1.98 5.54
N ALA A 50 -5.51 1.42 4.73
CA ALA A 50 -5.24 1.06 3.36
C ALA A 50 -6.43 1.45 2.50
N ASN A 51 -6.15 2.01 1.33
CA ASN A 51 -7.14 2.14 0.27
C ASN A 51 -7.24 0.83 -0.50
N THR A 52 -8.46 0.46 -0.86
CA THR A 52 -8.75 -0.73 -1.64
C THR A 52 -9.83 -0.44 -2.69
N THR A 53 -10.05 -1.39 -3.60
CA THR A 53 -11.18 -1.41 -4.51
C THR A 53 -12.10 -2.59 -4.18
N VAL A 54 -13.41 -2.41 -4.32
CA VAL A 54 -14.38 -3.48 -4.09
C VAL A 54 -14.55 -4.31 -5.36
N ASN A 55 -14.37 -5.63 -5.27
CA ASN A 55 -14.50 -6.57 -6.39
C ASN A 55 -13.54 -6.23 -7.57
N GLY A 56 -12.33 -5.76 -7.27
CA GLY A 56 -11.35 -5.30 -8.27
C GLY A 56 -11.79 -4.10 -9.14
N LEU A 57 -12.95 -3.48 -8.85
CA LEU A 57 -13.47 -2.39 -9.67
C LEU A 57 -12.61 -1.13 -9.50
N GLY A 58 -11.72 -0.93 -10.47
CA GLY A 58 -10.77 0.18 -10.48
C GLY A 58 -9.33 -0.24 -10.19
N GLU A 59 -9.03 -1.53 -10.02
CA GLU A 59 -7.68 -2.05 -9.75
C GLU A 59 -6.66 -1.56 -10.80
N ARG A 60 -7.02 -1.62 -12.08
CA ARG A 60 -6.13 -1.24 -13.20
C ARG A 60 -5.80 0.25 -13.26
N ALA A 61 -6.55 1.08 -12.53
CA ALA A 61 -6.31 2.52 -12.40
C ALA A 61 -5.99 2.92 -10.94
N GLY A 62 -5.89 1.95 -10.02
CA GLY A 62 -6.08 2.21 -8.59
C GLY A 62 -5.65 1.05 -7.68
N ASN A 63 -6.24 1.04 -6.48
CA ASN A 63 -5.75 0.35 -5.29
C ASN A 63 -5.79 -1.19 -5.37
N ALA A 64 -5.22 -1.84 -4.34
CA ALA A 64 -5.36 -3.28 -4.13
C ALA A 64 -6.84 -3.70 -4.06
N ALA A 65 -7.17 -4.84 -4.67
CA ALA A 65 -8.50 -5.45 -4.53
C ALA A 65 -8.71 -5.85 -3.05
N LEU A 66 -9.86 -5.51 -2.47
CA LEU A 66 -10.13 -5.74 -1.05
C LEU A 66 -10.19 -7.24 -0.69
N GLU A 67 -10.59 -8.06 -1.65
CA GLU A 67 -10.72 -9.51 -1.54
C GLU A 67 -9.38 -10.27 -1.54
N GLU A 68 -8.28 -9.60 -1.89
CA GLU A 68 -6.92 -10.14 -1.89
C GLU A 68 -6.15 -9.79 -0.61
#